data_AF-W1QBA8-F1
#
_entry.id   AF-W1QBA8-F1
#
_cell.length_a   1.000
_cell.length_b   1.000
_cell.length_c   1.000
_cell.angle_alpha   90.00
_cell.angle_beta   90.00
_cell.angle_gamma   90.00
#
_symmetry.space_group_name_H-M   'P 1'
#
loop_
_entity.id
_entity.type
_entity.pdbx_description
1 polymer ?
#
loop_
_entity_poly.entity_id
_entity_poly.type
_entity_poly.pdbx_seq_one_letter_code
_entity_poly.pdbx_strand_id
1 'polypeptide(L)'
;MAYEQRKLLEQLMGRDALVKLPRDYDVRRVQSTDPSVLDSPKVCKSFLVGKCPYDLFQGTKEDRGKCPKIHQEKLKILYETCVKNGVRMPNDNYKLDYMRDLEGVINECNRKIRIAEKRLELSVEEREKISSVTQELDKLDEQVSLMLQEITLLVEKGELEMALDWNKELEKVIRNRDAVATQYTEMVENINQSAQQKLQVCEQCGAYLSRLDNDRRLADHFVGKMHLAYVEMRRALAELKGR
;
A
#
# COMPACT_ATOMS: atom_id res chain seq x y z
N MET A 1 -4.87 -51.64 18.99
CA MET A 1 -4.01 -51.07 20.07
C MET A 1 -3.25 -49.81 19.62
N ALA A 2 -2.04 -49.87 19.03
CA ALA A 2 -1.25 -48.66 18.74
C ALA A 2 -1.85 -47.73 17.66
N TYR A 3 -2.53 -48.29 16.66
CA TYR A 3 -3.19 -47.52 15.60
C TYR A 3 -4.43 -46.76 16.10
N GLU A 4 -5.22 -47.38 16.98
CA GLU A 4 -6.41 -46.77 17.57
C GLU A 4 -6.04 -45.69 18.59
N GLN A 5 -5.02 -45.93 19.42
CA GLN A 5 -4.45 -44.91 20.30
C GLN A 5 -3.91 -43.72 19.52
N ARG A 6 -3.25 -43.96 18.37
CA ARG A 6 -2.79 -42.89 17.50
C ARG A 6 -3.95 -42.10 16.91
N LYS A 7 -5.00 -42.76 16.42
CA LYS A 7 -6.19 -42.10 15.86
C LYS A 7 -6.93 -41.26 16.91
N LEU A 8 -6.98 -41.74 18.16
CA LEU A 8 -7.54 -41.00 19.30
C LEU A 8 -6.68 -39.79 19.68
N LEU A 9 -5.35 -39.93 19.68
CA LEU A 9 -4.40 -38.83 19.85
C LEU A 9 -4.46 -37.80 18.72
N GLU A 10 -4.66 -38.24 17.46
CA GLU A 10 -4.89 -37.37 16.29
C GLU A 10 -6.20 -36.57 16.43
N GLN A 11 -7.23 -37.14 17.07
CA GLN A 11 -8.47 -36.44 17.40
C GLN A 11 -8.32 -35.44 18.55
N LEU A 12 -7.48 -35.74 19.55
CA LEU A 12 -7.32 -34.92 20.75
C LEU A 12 -6.30 -33.77 20.59
N MET A 13 -5.23 -33.99 19.83
CA MET A 13 -4.14 -33.01 19.65
C MET A 13 -4.10 -32.40 18.24
N GLY A 14 -4.97 -32.86 17.33
CA GLY A 14 -4.97 -32.49 15.92
C GLY A 14 -4.01 -33.35 15.09
N ARG A 15 -4.38 -33.60 13.82
CA ARG A 15 -3.57 -34.40 12.87
C ARG A 15 -2.16 -33.83 12.66
N ASP A 16 -2.00 -32.53 12.87
CA ASP A 16 -0.74 -31.82 12.70
C ASP A 16 0.24 -32.02 13.87
N ALA A 17 -0.19 -32.54 15.02
CA ALA A 17 0.73 -32.78 16.15
C ALA A 17 1.63 -34.02 15.95
N LEU A 18 1.31 -34.89 14.98
CA LEU A 18 1.87 -36.23 14.86
C LEU A 18 2.78 -36.48 13.65
N VAL A 19 3.26 -35.41 12.99
CA VAL A 19 4.42 -35.57 12.08
C VAL A 19 5.64 -35.86 12.94
N LYS A 20 6.00 -37.14 12.99
CA LYS A 20 7.21 -37.59 13.67
C LYS A 20 8.41 -37.13 12.83
N LEU A 21 9.34 -36.45 13.50
CA LEU A 21 10.69 -36.27 12.98
C LEU A 21 11.29 -37.67 12.70
N PRO A 22 12.22 -37.80 11.73
CA PRO A 22 12.94 -39.06 11.50
C PRO A 22 13.49 -39.64 12.82
N ARG A 23 13.58 -40.97 12.92
CA ARG A 23 14.09 -41.67 14.12
C ARG A 23 15.48 -41.18 14.55
N ASP A 24 16.25 -40.62 13.62
CA ASP A 24 17.62 -40.15 13.80
C ASP A 24 17.72 -38.63 14.04
N TYR A 25 16.61 -37.97 14.43
CA TYR A 25 16.63 -36.55 14.78
C TYR A 25 17.37 -36.32 16.10
N ASP A 26 18.67 -36.04 16.00
CA ASP A 26 19.52 -35.57 17.07
C ASP A 26 20.00 -34.15 16.75
N VAL A 27 19.71 -33.19 17.64
CA VAL A 27 20.09 -31.76 17.50
C VAL A 27 21.62 -31.62 17.34
N ARG A 28 22.39 -32.61 17.81
CA ARG A 28 23.86 -32.63 17.77
C ARG A 28 24.45 -33.34 16.55
N ARG A 29 23.64 -34.07 15.76
CA ARG A 29 24.11 -34.94 14.67
C ARG A 29 23.32 -34.72 13.37
N VAL A 30 23.32 -33.47 12.91
CA VAL A 30 22.55 -32.97 11.74
C VAL A 30 22.96 -33.60 10.39
N GLN A 31 24.09 -34.31 10.33
CA GLN A 31 24.53 -35.00 9.10
C GLN A 31 23.62 -36.17 8.68
N SER A 32 22.66 -36.59 9.54
CA SER A 32 21.86 -37.81 9.33
C SER A 32 20.35 -37.58 9.20
N THR A 33 19.89 -36.33 9.23
CA THR A 33 18.46 -36.02 9.07
C THR A 33 18.12 -35.89 7.59
N ASP A 34 17.47 -36.91 7.03
CA ASP A 34 16.98 -36.92 5.65
C ASP A 34 16.10 -35.69 5.34
N PRO A 35 16.53 -34.78 4.45
CA PRO A 35 15.76 -33.59 4.07
C PRO A 35 14.43 -33.90 3.36
N SER A 36 14.19 -35.16 2.97
CA SER A 36 13.01 -35.64 2.26
C SER A 36 11.68 -35.36 2.97
N VAL A 37 11.70 -35.18 4.30
CA VAL A 37 10.50 -34.83 5.08
C VAL A 37 9.98 -33.43 4.72
N LEU A 38 10.87 -32.53 4.31
CA LEU A 38 10.53 -31.16 3.91
C LEU A 38 9.87 -31.08 2.52
N ASP A 39 10.00 -32.13 1.70
CA ASP A 39 9.47 -32.13 0.33
C ASP A 39 7.98 -32.46 0.25
N SER A 40 7.38 -32.92 1.36
CA SER A 40 5.99 -33.33 1.34
C SER A 40 5.06 -32.16 0.97
N PRO A 41 4.12 -32.35 0.02
CA PRO A 41 3.26 -31.27 -0.50
C PRO A 41 2.28 -30.70 0.55
N LYS A 42 2.15 -31.37 1.70
CA LYS A 42 1.33 -30.95 2.83
C LYS A 42 2.01 -29.88 3.69
N VAL A 43 3.33 -29.76 3.61
CA VAL A 43 4.09 -28.79 4.43
C VAL A 43 4.07 -27.42 3.75
N CYS A 44 3.91 -26.37 4.56
CA CYS A 44 3.89 -25.02 4.06
C CYS A 44 5.31 -24.51 3.78
N LYS A 45 5.72 -24.54 2.52
CA LYS A 45 7.00 -24.01 2.04
C LYS A 45 7.20 -22.53 2.42
N SER A 46 6.13 -21.75 2.37
CA SER A 46 6.11 -20.32 2.71
C SER A 46 6.38 -20.06 4.20
N PHE A 47 5.99 -21.00 5.07
CA PHE A 47 6.33 -20.97 6.50
C PHE A 47 7.76 -21.44 6.80
N LEU A 48 8.31 -22.33 5.97
CA LEU A 48 9.71 -22.77 6.11
C LEU A 48 10.69 -21.66 5.76
N VAL A 49 10.46 -20.99 4.64
CA VAL A 49 11.36 -19.93 4.12
C VAL A 49 11.22 -18.64 4.92
N GLY A 50 10.01 -18.28 5.34
CA GLY A 50 9.73 -17.01 5.99
C GLY A 50 8.50 -17.08 6.88
N LYS A 51 7.63 -16.08 6.76
CA LYS A 51 6.31 -16.06 7.41
C LYS A 51 5.23 -16.25 6.37
N CYS A 52 4.33 -17.19 6.64
CA CYS A 52 3.21 -17.49 5.77
C CYS A 52 2.18 -16.34 5.80
N PRO A 53 1.67 -15.87 4.65
CA PRO A 53 0.65 -14.82 4.61
C PRO A 53 -0.61 -15.13 5.43
N TYR A 54 -1.02 -16.40 5.49
CA TYR A 54 -2.19 -16.84 6.28
C TYR A 54 -2.00 -16.63 7.79
N ASP A 55 -0.78 -16.78 8.29
CA ASP A 55 -0.46 -16.62 9.71
C ASP A 55 -0.35 -15.14 10.09
N LEU A 56 0.22 -14.33 9.18
CA LEU A 56 0.34 -12.88 9.33
C LEU A 56 -1.02 -12.18 9.47
N PHE A 57 -2.03 -12.65 8.75
CA PHE A 57 -3.37 -12.06 8.78
C PHE A 57 -4.33 -12.68 9.80
N GLN A 58 -3.88 -13.65 10.61
CA GLN A 58 -4.75 -14.30 11.58
C GLN A 58 -5.37 -13.29 12.56
N GLY A 59 -6.69 -13.31 12.72
CA GLY A 59 -7.42 -12.38 13.59
C GLY A 59 -7.48 -10.93 13.08
N THR A 60 -7.17 -10.71 11.80
CA THR A 60 -7.35 -9.42 11.14
C THR A 60 -8.55 -9.46 10.19
N LYS A 61 -8.92 -8.30 9.63
CA LYS A 61 -10.03 -8.23 8.66
C LYS A 61 -9.75 -9.00 7.35
N GLU A 62 -8.47 -9.19 7.00
CA GLU A 62 -8.03 -9.91 5.81
C GLU A 62 -7.71 -11.39 6.10
N ASP A 63 -8.20 -11.93 7.22
CA ASP A 63 -7.99 -13.32 7.60
C ASP A 63 -8.68 -14.27 6.60
N ARG A 64 -7.89 -15.14 5.97
CA ARG A 64 -8.35 -16.18 5.03
C ARG A 64 -8.62 -17.52 5.74
N GLY A 65 -8.55 -17.53 7.07
CA GLY A 65 -8.64 -18.72 7.89
C GLY A 65 -7.31 -19.45 8.03
N LYS A 66 -7.36 -20.63 8.66
CA LYS A 66 -6.17 -21.45 8.88
C LYS A 66 -5.54 -21.87 7.55
N CYS A 67 -4.21 -21.89 7.51
CA CYS A 67 -3.50 -22.34 6.32
C CYS A 67 -3.90 -23.79 5.97
N PRO A 68 -4.14 -24.11 4.68
CA PRO A 68 -4.41 -25.49 4.26
C PRO A 68 -3.18 -26.39 4.37
N LYS A 69 -1.99 -25.80 4.51
CA LYS A 69 -0.71 -26.49 4.65
C LYS A 69 -0.28 -26.49 6.11
N ILE A 70 0.49 -27.49 6.50
CA ILE A 70 0.96 -27.70 7.86
C ILE A 70 2.03 -26.67 8.22
N HIS A 71 1.81 -25.93 9.31
CA HIS A 71 2.77 -25.04 9.94
C HIS A 71 3.33 -25.72 11.20
N GLN A 72 4.59 -26.16 11.14
CA GLN A 72 5.28 -26.75 12.29
C GLN A 72 6.64 -26.10 12.47
N GLU A 73 6.90 -25.59 13.69
CA GLU A 73 8.18 -24.97 14.06
C GLU A 73 9.35 -25.94 13.93
N LYS A 74 9.12 -27.22 14.23
CA LYS A 74 10.14 -28.28 14.10
C LYS A 74 10.70 -28.38 12.67
N LEU A 75 9.84 -28.26 11.67
CA LEU A 75 10.23 -28.32 10.26
C LEU A 75 10.97 -27.05 9.83
N LYS A 76 10.61 -25.89 10.40
CA LYS A 76 11.30 -24.62 10.15
C LYS A 76 12.74 -24.65 10.67
N ILE A 77 12.94 -25.13 11.91
CA ILE A 77 14.28 -25.30 12.50
C ILE A 77 15.14 -26.27 11.66
N LEU A 78 14.53 -27.36 11.18
CA LEU A 78 15.18 -28.29 10.25
C LEU A 78 15.63 -27.58 8.95
N TYR A 79 14.74 -26.82 8.33
CA TYR A 79 15.07 -26.08 7.11
C TYR A 79 16.21 -25.08 7.35
N GLU A 80 16.15 -24.28 8.41
CA GLU A 80 17.18 -23.30 8.76
C GLU A 80 18.55 -23.95 9.04
N THR A 81 18.57 -25.09 9.73
CA THR A 81 19.81 -25.84 9.99
C THR A 81 20.39 -26.46 8.72
N CYS A 82 19.56 -27.02 7.84
CA CYS A 82 19.99 -27.53 6.54
C CYS A 82 20.55 -26.41 5.65
N VAL A 83 19.93 -25.22 5.64
CA VAL A 83 20.45 -24.04 4.91
C VAL A 83 21.81 -23.60 5.46
N LYS A 84 21.97 -23.53 6.79
CA LYS A 84 23.23 -23.13 7.43
C LYS A 84 24.36 -24.13 7.17
N ASN A 85 24.04 -25.41 7.13
CA ASN A 85 25.00 -26.49 6.89
C ASN A 85 25.31 -26.70 5.41
N GLY A 86 24.71 -25.91 4.51
CA GLY A 86 24.93 -26.04 3.06
C GLY A 86 24.43 -27.36 2.46
N VAL A 87 23.51 -28.05 3.15
CA VAL A 87 22.93 -29.31 2.65
C VAL A 87 22.05 -28.98 1.45
N ARG A 88 22.27 -29.67 0.33
CA ARG A 88 21.46 -29.50 -0.88
C ARG A 88 20.01 -29.85 -0.57
N MET A 89 19.12 -28.87 -0.76
CA MET A 89 17.69 -29.07 -0.55
C MET A 89 17.12 -29.99 -1.63
N PRO A 90 16.07 -30.78 -1.33
CA PRO A 90 15.41 -31.61 -2.32
C PRO A 90 14.88 -30.81 -3.52
N ASN A 91 14.43 -29.57 -3.27
CA ASN A 91 13.94 -28.64 -4.27
C ASN A 91 14.41 -27.21 -3.97
N ASP A 92 15.08 -26.55 -4.92
CA ASP A 92 15.45 -25.13 -4.79
C ASP A 92 14.24 -24.19 -4.95
N ASN A 93 13.10 -24.72 -5.39
CA ASN A 93 11.88 -23.96 -5.68
C ASN A 93 11.16 -23.42 -4.44
N TYR A 94 11.58 -23.75 -3.22
CA TYR A 94 10.89 -23.27 -2.01
C TYR A 94 10.87 -21.74 -1.90
N LYS A 95 11.96 -21.07 -2.28
CA LYS A 95 12.04 -19.60 -2.30
C LYS A 95 11.16 -19.00 -3.40
N LEU A 96 11.11 -19.63 -4.57
CA LEU A 96 10.29 -19.20 -5.70
C LEU A 96 8.79 -19.35 -5.39
N ASP A 97 8.39 -20.47 -4.77
CA ASP A 97 7.03 -20.69 -4.31
C ASP A 97 6.62 -19.61 -3.29
N TYR A 98 7.50 -19.29 -2.34
CA TYR A 98 7.25 -18.22 -1.38
C TYR A 98 7.13 -16.84 -2.05
N MET A 99 8.01 -16.53 -3.01
CA MET A 99 7.96 -15.28 -3.76
C MET A 99 6.65 -15.14 -4.54
N ARG A 100 6.17 -16.22 -5.18
CA ARG A 100 4.88 -16.23 -5.90
C ARG A 100 3.70 -15.99 -4.96
N ASP A 101 3.70 -16.64 -3.80
CA ASP A 101 2.66 -16.45 -2.78
C ASP A 101 2.62 -14.98 -2.29
N LEU A 102 3.79 -14.38 -2.02
CA LEU A 102 3.91 -12.97 -1.62
C LEU A 102 3.44 -12.02 -2.73
N GLU A 103 3.88 -12.26 -3.97
CA GLU A 103 3.47 -11.47 -5.14
C GLU A 103 1.96 -11.48 -5.33
N GLY A 104 1.32 -12.65 -5.20
CA GLY A 104 -0.14 -12.77 -5.31
C GLY A 104 -0.86 -11.85 -4.31
N VAL A 105 -0.49 -11.96 -3.03
CA VAL A 105 -1.11 -11.18 -1.95
C VAL A 105 -0.82 -9.67 -2.08
N ILE A 106 0.40 -9.31 -2.46
CA ILE A 106 0.80 -7.90 -2.65
C ILE A 106 0.11 -7.30 -3.87
N ASN A 107 -0.02 -8.04 -4.97
CA ASN A 107 -0.71 -7.57 -6.17
C ASN A 107 -2.20 -7.35 -5.92
N GLU A 108 -2.85 -8.22 -5.14
CA GLU A 108 -4.23 -8.01 -4.70
C GLU A 108 -4.36 -6.74 -3.84
N CYS A 109 -3.42 -6.51 -2.91
CA CYS A 109 -3.37 -5.29 -2.11
C CYS A 109 -3.19 -4.05 -2.99
N ASN A 110 -2.24 -4.06 -3.93
CA ASN A 110 -2.01 -2.97 -4.88
C ASN A 110 -3.24 -2.70 -5.75
N ARG A 111 -3.97 -3.74 -6.16
CA ARG A 111 -5.24 -3.56 -6.88
C ARG A 111 -6.29 -2.87 -6.01
N LYS A 112 -6.40 -3.25 -4.73
CA LYS A 112 -7.31 -2.58 -3.77
C LYS A 112 -6.91 -1.13 -3.56
N ILE A 113 -5.61 -0.84 -3.43
CA ILE A 113 -5.07 0.52 -3.30
C ILE A 113 -5.49 1.36 -4.51
N ARG A 114 -5.23 0.91 -5.74
CA ARG A 114 -5.61 1.65 -6.96
C ARG A 114 -7.10 1.93 -7.05
N ILE A 115 -7.94 0.97 -6.65
CA ILE A 115 -9.40 1.15 -6.64
C ILE A 115 -9.80 2.19 -5.58
N ALA A 116 -9.17 2.15 -4.41
CA ALA A 116 -9.43 3.10 -3.33
C ALA A 116 -8.96 4.51 -3.69
N GLU A 117 -7.75 4.65 -4.25
CA GLU A 117 -7.22 5.91 -4.78
C GLU A 117 -8.13 6.48 -5.85
N LYS A 118 -8.56 5.68 -6.83
CA LYS A 118 -9.48 6.12 -7.88
C LYS A 118 -10.86 6.56 -7.35
N ARG A 119 -11.28 6.07 -6.18
CA ARG A 119 -12.52 6.56 -5.52
C ARG A 119 -12.31 7.88 -4.79
N LEU A 120 -11.08 8.19 -4.40
CA LEU A 120 -10.71 9.47 -3.78
C LEU A 120 -10.33 10.53 -4.80
N GLU A 121 -9.89 10.10 -5.99
CA GLU A 121 -9.65 11.00 -7.11
C GLU A 121 -10.92 11.78 -7.45
N LEU A 122 -10.73 13.09 -7.67
CA LEU A 122 -11.76 14.00 -8.16
C LEU A 122 -12.40 13.44 -9.42
N SER A 123 -13.72 13.62 -9.55
CA SER A 123 -14.41 13.30 -10.79
C SER A 123 -13.75 14.06 -11.95
N VAL A 124 -13.74 13.45 -13.13
CA VAL A 124 -13.18 14.09 -14.34
C VAL A 124 -13.84 15.45 -14.57
N GLU A 125 -15.16 15.54 -14.33
CA GLU A 125 -15.92 16.79 -14.45
C GLU A 125 -15.49 17.86 -13.44
N GLU A 126 -15.14 17.49 -12.21
CA GLU A 126 -14.66 18.44 -11.20
C GLU A 126 -13.27 18.95 -11.56
N ARG A 127 -12.41 18.06 -12.07
CA ARG A 127 -11.08 18.42 -12.54
C ARG A 127 -11.14 19.35 -13.76
N GLU A 128 -12.05 19.08 -14.69
CA GLU A 128 -12.27 19.91 -15.87
C GLU A 128 -12.79 21.30 -15.49
N LYS A 129 -13.72 21.41 -14.54
CA LYS A 129 -14.21 22.69 -14.02
C LYS A 129 -13.10 23.50 -13.33
N ILE A 130 -12.27 22.86 -12.51
CA ILE A 130 -11.10 23.53 -11.92
C ILE A 130 -10.15 24.00 -13.02
N SER A 131 -9.89 23.15 -14.02
CA SER A 131 -9.01 23.49 -15.14
C SER A 131 -9.56 24.64 -16.00
N SER A 132 -10.88 24.74 -16.19
CA SER A 132 -11.46 25.84 -16.96
C SER A 132 -11.38 27.15 -16.21
N VAL A 133 -11.71 27.16 -14.91
CA VAL A 133 -11.66 28.37 -14.09
C VAL A 133 -10.22 28.86 -13.89
N THR A 134 -9.26 27.95 -13.73
CA THR A 134 -7.83 28.31 -13.68
C THR A 134 -7.34 28.92 -15.00
N GLN A 135 -7.71 28.34 -16.14
CA GLN A 135 -7.40 28.93 -17.45
C GLN A 135 -8.06 30.29 -17.66
N GLU A 136 -9.26 30.52 -17.14
CA GLU A 136 -9.93 31.82 -17.18
C GLU A 136 -9.19 32.85 -16.32
N LEU A 137 -8.74 32.47 -15.12
CA LEU A 137 -7.90 33.33 -14.27
C LEU A 137 -6.58 33.70 -14.94
N ASP A 138 -5.88 32.72 -15.50
CA ASP A 138 -4.60 32.96 -16.18
C ASP A 138 -4.78 33.97 -17.34
N LYS A 139 -5.84 33.83 -18.14
CA LYS A 139 -6.16 34.78 -19.22
C LYS A 139 -6.46 36.19 -18.70
N LEU A 140 -7.18 36.30 -17.59
CA LEU A 140 -7.48 37.60 -16.97
C LEU A 140 -6.22 38.25 -16.39
N ASP A 141 -5.32 37.46 -15.78
CA ASP A 141 -4.03 37.94 -15.27
C ASP A 141 -3.10 38.39 -16.41
N GLU A 142 -3.07 37.66 -17.53
CA GLU A 142 -2.38 38.09 -18.76
C GLU A 142 -2.95 39.40 -19.29
N GLN A 143 -4.27 39.54 -19.37
CA GLN A 143 -4.93 40.78 -19.81
C GLN A 143 -4.61 41.96 -18.89
N VAL A 144 -4.69 41.76 -17.57
CA VAL A 144 -4.32 42.77 -16.57
C VAL A 144 -2.86 43.21 -16.75
N SER A 145 -1.95 42.26 -16.97
CA SER A 145 -0.53 42.55 -17.20
C SER A 145 -0.31 43.39 -18.47
N LEU A 146 -0.96 43.02 -19.58
CA LEU A 146 -0.86 43.75 -20.85
C LEU A 146 -1.45 45.16 -20.75
N MET A 147 -2.62 45.31 -20.13
CA MET A 147 -3.26 46.61 -19.93
C MET A 147 -2.42 47.52 -19.02
N LEU A 148 -1.79 46.98 -17.98
CA LEU A 148 -0.86 47.73 -17.14
C LEU A 148 0.34 48.23 -17.94
N GLN A 149 0.92 47.39 -18.81
CA GLN A 149 2.02 47.81 -19.70
C GLN A 149 1.58 48.92 -20.66
N GLU A 150 0.40 48.80 -21.27
CA GLU A 150 -0.14 49.82 -22.18
C GLU A 150 -0.35 51.16 -21.45
N ILE A 151 -0.91 51.14 -20.23
CA ILE A 151 -1.08 52.33 -19.39
C ILE A 151 0.28 52.96 -19.08
N THR A 152 1.31 52.18 -18.73
CA THR A 152 2.65 52.74 -18.47
C THR A 152 3.22 53.44 -19.71
N LEU A 153 3.05 52.87 -20.90
CA LEU A 153 3.51 53.47 -22.15
C LEU A 153 2.75 54.76 -22.49
N LEU A 154 1.44 54.82 -22.27
CA LEU A 154 0.64 56.03 -22.50
C LEU A 154 1.06 57.17 -21.55
N VAL A 155 1.38 56.84 -20.30
CA VAL A 155 1.91 57.80 -19.32
C VAL A 155 3.28 58.32 -19.75
N GLU A 156 4.19 57.46 -20.22
CA GLU A 156 5.50 57.88 -20.73
C GLU A 156 5.40 58.80 -21.95
N LYS A 157 4.41 58.59 -22.82
CA LYS A 157 4.13 59.44 -23.99
C LYS A 157 3.42 60.76 -23.64
N GLY A 158 2.93 60.92 -22.41
CA GLY A 158 2.20 62.10 -21.95
C GLY A 158 0.72 62.14 -22.34
N GLU A 159 0.15 61.03 -22.85
CA GLU A 159 -1.27 60.91 -23.22
C GLU A 159 -2.13 60.55 -22.00
N LEU A 160 -2.23 61.49 -21.04
CA LEU A 160 -2.86 61.25 -19.73
C LEU A 160 -4.36 60.95 -19.80
N GLU A 161 -5.10 61.58 -20.72
CA GLU A 161 -6.55 61.33 -20.86
C GLU A 161 -6.83 59.89 -21.28
N MET A 162 -6.09 59.38 -22.28
CA MET A 162 -6.21 58.00 -22.73
C MET A 162 -5.77 57.02 -21.64
N ALA A 163 -4.66 57.31 -20.93
CA ALA A 163 -4.22 56.50 -19.81
C ALA A 163 -5.29 56.38 -18.71
N LEU A 164 -6.01 57.46 -18.41
CA LEU A 164 -7.11 57.44 -17.43
C LEU A 164 -8.29 56.58 -17.89
N ASP A 165 -8.67 56.63 -19.17
CA ASP A 165 -9.76 55.80 -19.69
C ASP A 165 -9.40 54.32 -19.72
N TRP A 166 -8.17 53.99 -20.11
CA TRP A 166 -7.64 52.62 -20.03
C TRP A 166 -7.58 52.11 -18.59
N ASN A 167 -7.23 52.97 -17.63
CA ASN A 167 -7.21 52.61 -16.21
C ASN A 167 -8.62 52.29 -15.67
N LYS A 168 -9.65 53.05 -16.09
CA LYS A 168 -11.05 52.72 -15.76
C LYS A 168 -11.47 51.36 -16.31
N GLU A 169 -10.99 51.00 -17.50
CA GLU A 169 -11.27 49.69 -18.09
C GLU A 169 -10.50 48.58 -17.35
N LEU A 170 -9.24 48.83 -17.00
CA LEU A 170 -8.42 47.92 -16.18
C LEU A 170 -9.11 47.59 -14.85
N GLU A 171 -9.68 48.60 -14.16
CA GLU A 171 -10.43 48.36 -12.92
C GLU A 171 -11.61 47.39 -13.10
N LYS A 172 -12.28 47.40 -14.26
CA LYS A 172 -13.37 46.45 -14.55
C LYS A 172 -12.82 45.03 -14.73
N VAL A 173 -11.69 44.89 -15.43
CA VAL A 173 -11.03 43.60 -15.62
C VAL A 173 -10.53 43.05 -14.29
N ILE A 174 -9.95 43.88 -13.42
CA ILE A 174 -9.53 43.49 -12.06
C ILE A 174 -10.73 43.03 -11.24
N ARG A 175 -11.86 43.77 -11.26
CA ARG A 175 -13.09 43.34 -10.57
C ARG A 175 -13.60 41.99 -11.08
N ASN A 176 -13.55 41.76 -12.38
CA ASN A 176 -13.93 40.46 -12.96
C ASN A 176 -12.96 39.35 -12.53
N ARG A 177 -11.65 39.61 -12.53
CA ARG A 177 -10.64 38.67 -12.01
C ARG A 177 -10.91 38.32 -10.55
N ASP A 178 -11.17 39.32 -9.71
CA ASP A 178 -11.46 39.11 -8.30
C ASP A 178 -12.71 38.26 -8.09
N ALA A 179 -13.76 38.49 -8.89
CA ALA A 179 -14.97 37.67 -8.87
C ALA A 179 -14.68 36.20 -9.26
N VAL A 180 -13.90 35.96 -10.32
CA VAL A 180 -13.51 34.60 -10.72
C VAL A 180 -12.60 33.96 -9.67
N ALA A 181 -11.72 34.72 -9.03
CA ALA A 181 -10.84 34.23 -7.96
C ALA A 181 -11.63 33.82 -6.72
N THR A 182 -12.68 34.58 -6.37
CA THR A 182 -13.60 34.17 -5.30
C THR A 182 -14.35 32.89 -5.65
N GLN A 183 -14.84 32.76 -6.89
CA GLN A 183 -15.50 31.54 -7.37
C GLN A 183 -14.56 30.33 -7.31
N TYR A 184 -13.30 30.49 -7.74
CA TYR A 184 -12.28 29.45 -7.63
C TYR A 184 -12.08 29.00 -6.18
N THR A 185 -11.95 29.96 -5.26
CA THR A 185 -11.74 29.68 -3.84
C THR A 185 -12.93 28.91 -3.25
N GLU A 186 -14.15 29.35 -3.52
CA GLU A 186 -15.38 28.66 -3.10
C GLU A 186 -15.49 27.25 -3.69
N MET A 187 -15.14 27.06 -4.96
CA MET A 187 -15.13 25.75 -5.60
C MET A 187 -14.13 24.81 -4.91
N VAL A 188 -12.91 25.28 -4.65
CA VAL A 188 -11.87 24.48 -3.96
C VAL A 188 -12.28 24.15 -2.52
N GLU A 189 -12.89 25.08 -1.80
CA GLU A 189 -13.41 24.82 -0.46
C GLU A 189 -14.53 23.78 -0.46
N ASN A 190 -15.49 23.87 -1.38
CA ASN A 190 -16.58 22.90 -1.51
C ASN A 190 -16.05 21.49 -1.82
N ILE A 191 -15.05 21.42 -2.69
CA ILE A 191 -14.34 20.18 -3.02
C ILE A 191 -13.71 19.58 -1.75
N ASN A 192 -12.92 20.39 -1.03
CA ASN A 192 -12.26 19.97 0.22
C ASN A 192 -13.22 19.64 1.38
N GLN A 193 -14.46 20.13 1.34
CA GLN A 193 -15.47 19.83 2.35
C GLN A 193 -16.06 18.42 2.20
N SER A 194 -15.97 17.81 1.01
CA SER A 194 -16.42 16.43 0.81
C SER A 194 -15.69 15.46 1.74
N ALA A 195 -16.46 14.70 2.53
CA ALA A 195 -15.92 13.78 3.53
C ALA A 195 -14.98 12.72 2.93
N GLN A 196 -15.15 12.39 1.64
CA GLN A 196 -14.27 11.46 0.92
C GLN A 196 -12.89 12.07 0.67
N GLN A 197 -12.79 13.36 0.36
CA GLN A 197 -11.51 14.00 0.00
C GLN A 197 -10.61 14.34 1.19
N LYS A 198 -11.16 14.25 2.40
CA LYS A 198 -10.39 14.35 3.66
C LYS A 198 -9.62 13.06 3.97
N LEU A 199 -9.92 11.98 3.25
CA LEU A 199 -9.25 10.70 3.39
C LEU A 199 -8.08 10.59 2.42
N GLN A 200 -7.10 9.81 2.82
CA GLN A 200 -5.99 9.34 2.00
C GLN A 200 -5.87 7.83 2.16
N VAL A 201 -5.31 7.13 1.18
CA VAL A 201 -5.09 5.68 1.25
C VAL A 201 -3.65 5.42 1.67
N CYS A 202 -3.44 4.52 2.64
CA CYS A 202 -2.11 4.05 2.98
C CYS A 202 -1.52 3.19 1.85
N GLU A 203 -0.36 3.56 1.32
CA GLU A 203 0.31 2.87 0.22
C GLU A 203 0.75 1.43 0.56
N GLN A 204 0.93 1.11 1.85
CA GLN A 204 1.41 -0.21 2.27
C GLN A 204 0.28 -1.22 2.38
N CYS A 205 -0.81 -0.85 3.05
CA CYS A 205 -1.90 -1.76 3.41
C CYS A 205 -3.27 -1.40 2.82
N GLY A 206 -3.40 -0.27 2.11
CA GLY A 206 -4.64 0.13 1.43
C GLY A 206 -5.80 0.54 2.32
N ALA A 207 -5.53 0.87 3.59
CA ALA A 207 -6.55 1.41 4.49
C ALA A 207 -6.76 2.91 4.27
N TYR A 208 -7.98 3.41 4.49
CA TYR A 208 -8.26 4.84 4.53
C TYR A 208 -7.75 5.44 5.85
N LEU A 209 -7.06 6.56 5.74
CA LEU A 209 -6.55 7.41 6.82
C LEU A 209 -7.13 8.80 6.64
N SER A 210 -7.46 9.52 7.70
CA SER A 210 -7.81 10.93 7.57
C SER A 210 -6.54 11.77 7.50
N ARG A 211 -6.54 12.80 6.64
CA ARG A 211 -5.48 13.84 6.64
C ARG A 211 -5.53 14.73 7.89
N LEU A 212 -6.68 14.75 8.57
CA LEU A 212 -6.93 15.54 9.78
C LEU A 212 -6.68 14.77 11.07
N ASP A 213 -6.22 13.52 10.99
CA ASP A 213 -5.93 12.70 12.17
C ASP A 213 -4.64 13.18 12.85
N ASN A 214 -4.57 12.99 14.17
CA ASN A 214 -3.38 13.29 14.97
C ASN A 214 -2.33 12.17 14.88
N ASP A 215 -1.08 12.52 15.18
CA ASP A 215 0.06 11.58 15.09
C ASP A 215 -0.15 10.33 15.93
N ARG A 216 -0.83 10.44 17.07
CA ARG A 216 -1.14 9.28 17.92
C ARG A 216 -2.00 8.25 17.19
N ARG A 217 -3.06 8.68 16.51
CA ARG A 217 -3.94 7.78 15.77
C ARG A 217 -3.26 7.19 14.53
N LEU A 218 -2.39 7.97 13.88
CA LEU A 218 -1.55 7.47 12.79
C LEU A 218 -0.56 6.40 13.29
N ALA A 219 0.03 6.59 14.48
CA ALA A 219 0.89 5.60 15.10
C ALA A 219 0.16 4.28 15.38
N ASP A 220 -1.08 4.33 15.91
CA ASP A 220 -1.90 3.14 16.14
C ASP A 220 -2.16 2.35 14.83
N HIS A 221 -2.30 3.07 13.70
CA HIS A 221 -2.38 2.44 12.38
C HIS A 221 -1.07 1.73 11.99
N PHE A 222 0.08 2.40 12.12
CA PHE A 222 1.38 1.86 11.71
C PHE A 222 1.84 0.69 12.57
N VAL A 223 1.47 0.66 13.86
CA VAL A 223 1.73 -0.45 14.78
C VAL A 223 0.69 -1.57 14.62
N GLY A 224 -0.37 -1.33 13.85
CA GLY A 224 -1.42 -2.30 13.59
C GLY A 224 -0.89 -3.55 12.88
N LYS A 225 -1.35 -4.72 13.33
CA LYS A 225 -0.95 -6.04 12.79
C LYS A 225 -1.08 -6.13 11.27
N MET A 226 -2.14 -5.56 10.69
CA MET A 226 -2.34 -5.53 9.24
C MET A 226 -1.27 -4.71 8.51
N HIS A 227 -0.96 -3.52 9.00
CA HIS A 227 0.03 -2.65 8.38
C HIS A 227 1.41 -3.31 8.43
N LEU A 228 1.81 -3.78 9.62
CA LEU A 228 3.08 -4.48 9.82
C LEU A 228 3.20 -5.74 8.96
N ALA A 229 2.12 -6.52 8.81
CA ALA A 229 2.10 -7.70 7.94
C ALA A 229 2.42 -7.34 6.48
N TYR A 230 1.79 -6.30 5.93
CA TYR A 230 2.06 -5.87 4.55
C TYR A 230 3.48 -5.31 4.39
N VAL A 231 3.97 -4.53 5.35
CA VAL A 231 5.34 -4.01 5.35
C VAL A 231 6.36 -5.15 5.37
N GLU A 232 6.16 -6.14 6.25
CA GLU A 232 7.03 -7.31 6.35
C GLU A 232 7.03 -8.14 5.05
N MET A 233 5.86 -8.37 4.45
CA MET A 233 5.75 -9.09 3.18
C MET A 233 6.41 -8.34 2.02
N ARG A 234 6.21 -7.01 1.91
CA ARG A 234 6.83 -6.19 0.86
C ARG A 234 8.35 -6.17 1.01
N ARG A 235 8.85 -6.08 2.24
CA ARG A 235 10.28 -6.19 2.54
C ARG A 235 10.83 -7.56 2.17
N ALA A 236 10.16 -8.65 2.57
CA ALA A 236 10.59 -10.01 2.24
C ALA A 236 10.62 -10.25 0.72
N LEU A 237 9.63 -9.74 -0.02
CA LEU A 237 9.61 -9.82 -1.48
C LEU A 237 10.76 -9.02 -2.10
N ALA A 238 11.06 -7.82 -1.61
CA ALA A 238 12.18 -7.02 -2.09
C ALA A 238 13.53 -7.72 -1.85
N GLU A 239 13.72 -8.33 -0.67
CA GLU A 239 14.92 -9.11 -0.34
C GLU A 239 15.07 -10.37 -1.22
N LEU A 240 13.97 -10.97 -1.65
CA LEU A 240 13.98 -12.13 -2.56
C LEU A 240 14.23 -11.75 -4.03
N LYS A 241 13.81 -10.55 -4.46
CA LYS A 241 14.03 -10.04 -5.83
C LYS A 241 15.37 -9.34 -6.02
N GLY A 242 15.91 -8.76 -4.94
CA GLY A 242 17.20 -8.06 -4.95
C GLY A 242 18.43 -8.96 -4.76
N ARG A 243 18.22 -10.28 -4.71
CA ARG A 243 19.27 -11.31 -4.71
C ARG A 243 19.27 -12.05 -6.04
#